data_AF-A0A377F6C6-F1
#
_entry.id   AF-A0A377F6C6-F1
#
_cell.length_a   1.000
_cell.length_b   1.000
_cell.length_c   1.000
_cell.angle_alpha   90.00
_cell.angle_beta   90.00
_cell.angle_gamma   90.00
#
_symmetry.space_group_name_H-M   'P 1'
#
loop_
_entity.id
_entity.type
_entity.pdbx_description
1 polymer ?
#
loop_
_entity_poly.entity_id
_entity_poly.type
_entity_poly.pdbx_seq_one_letter_code
_entity_poly.pdbx_strand_id
1 'polypeptide(L)'
;MTQTFIPGKDAALEDSIARFQQKLSDLGFQIEEASWLNPVPNVWSVHIRDKECALCFTNGKGATKKAALASALGEYFERLSTNYFFADFWLGETIANGPFVHYPNEKCSH
;
A
#
# COMPACT_ATOMS: atom_id res chain seq x y z
N MET A 1 -1.95 25.38 2.39
CA MET A 1 -2.38 24.00 2.67
C MET A 1 -2.15 23.72 4.15
N THR A 2 -3.08 23.04 4.82
CA THR A 2 -2.94 22.70 6.25
C THR A 2 -2.04 21.47 6.38
N GLN A 3 -1.00 21.54 7.22
CA GLN A 3 -0.13 20.39 7.53
C GLN A 3 -0.46 19.83 8.91
N THR A 4 -0.66 18.52 8.98
CA THR A 4 -1.01 17.79 10.21
C THR A 4 0.12 16.85 10.58
N PHE A 5 0.76 17.09 11.72
CA PHE A 5 1.79 16.22 12.28
C PHE A 5 1.21 15.39 13.43
N ILE A 6 1.51 14.10 13.45
CA ILE A 6 1.12 13.19 14.52
C ILE A 6 2.36 12.63 15.23
N PRO A 7 2.29 12.29 16.52
CA PRO A 7 3.43 11.73 17.25
C PRO A 7 3.98 10.47 16.56
N GLY A 8 5.31 10.38 16.45
CA GLY A 8 6.01 9.22 15.87
C GLY A 8 6.02 9.16 14.33
N LYS A 9 5.68 10.25 13.65
CA LYS A 9 5.86 10.39 12.18
C LYS A 9 6.77 11.56 11.87
N ASP A 10 7.67 11.35 10.92
CA ASP A 10 8.68 12.33 10.51
C ASP A 10 8.18 13.29 9.41
N ALA A 11 6.94 13.12 8.94
CA ALA A 11 6.33 13.92 7.89
C ALA A 11 4.87 14.22 8.19
N ALA A 12 4.35 15.29 7.59
CA ALA A 12 2.93 15.60 7.65
C ALA A 12 2.10 14.53 6.93
N LEU A 13 0.86 14.33 7.39
CA LEU A 13 -0.05 13.35 6.80
C LEU A 13 -0.37 13.68 5.34
N GLU A 14 -0.60 14.96 5.04
CA GLU A 14 -0.91 15.45 3.69
C GLU A 14 0.23 15.18 2.71
N ASP A 15 1.46 15.43 3.14
CA ASP A 15 2.66 15.19 2.32
C ASP A 15 2.85 13.69 2.06
N SER A 16 2.62 12.85 3.09
CA SER A 16 2.71 11.40 2.96
C SER A 16 1.66 10.86 1.98
N ILE A 17 0.41 11.29 2.11
CA ILE A 17 -0.69 10.88 1.23
C ILE A 17 -0.39 11.28 -0.22
N ALA A 18 -0.04 12.55 -0.46
CA ALA A 18 0.24 13.05 -1.80
C ALA A 18 1.42 12.30 -2.44
N ARG A 19 2.50 12.10 -1.67
CA ARG A 19 3.68 11.36 -2.14
C ARG A 19 3.37 9.92 -2.48
N PHE A 20 2.59 9.23 -1.63
CA PHE A 20 2.24 7.84 -1.86
C PHE A 20 1.30 7.67 -3.05
N GLN A 21 0.26 8.50 -3.15
CA GLN A 21 -0.66 8.47 -4.30
C GLN A 21 0.06 8.75 -5.61
N GLN A 22 0.93 9.77 -5.65
CA GLN A 22 1.70 10.07 -6.85
C GLN A 22 2.60 8.91 -7.25
N LYS A 23 3.37 8.34 -6.30
CA LYS A 23 4.24 7.21 -6.59
C LYS A 23 3.50 5.97 -7.08
N LEU A 24 2.34 5.66 -6.52
CA LEU A 24 1.52 4.53 -6.98
C LEU A 24 1.05 4.77 -8.42
N SER A 25 0.60 5.99 -8.73
CA SER A 25 0.24 6.39 -10.09
C SER A 25 1.42 6.30 -11.05
N ASP A 26 2.61 6.75 -10.64
CA ASP A 26 3.83 6.71 -11.47
C ASP A 26 4.27 5.27 -11.77
N LEU A 27 4.00 4.34 -10.84
CA LEU A 27 4.23 2.90 -11.01
C LEU A 27 3.10 2.20 -11.78
N GLY A 28 2.03 2.91 -12.16
CA GLY A 28 0.91 2.38 -12.93
C GLY A 28 -0.22 1.75 -12.11
N PHE A 29 -0.19 1.85 -10.78
CA PHE A 29 -1.27 1.33 -9.91
C PHE A 29 -2.42 2.34 -9.81
N GLN A 30 -3.65 1.87 -10.06
CA GLN A 30 -4.85 2.69 -9.97
C GLN A 30 -5.63 2.36 -8.70
N ILE A 31 -5.26 3.01 -7.59
CA ILE A 31 -5.86 2.73 -6.29
C ILE A 31 -7.14 3.51 -6.07
N GLU A 32 -8.18 2.84 -5.59
CA GLU A 32 -9.43 3.45 -5.14
C GLU A 32 -9.70 3.22 -3.65
N GLU A 33 -10.35 4.21 -3.03
CA GLU A 33 -10.87 4.13 -1.66
C GLU A 33 -12.26 3.49 -1.70
N ALA A 34 -12.33 2.19 -1.40
CA ALA A 34 -13.54 1.40 -1.59
C ALA A 34 -14.56 1.55 -0.44
N SER A 35 -14.11 1.65 0.81
CA SER A 35 -15.02 1.87 1.95
C SER A 35 -14.35 2.61 3.10
N TRP A 36 -15.15 3.39 3.81
CA TRP A 36 -14.73 4.19 4.96
C TRP A 36 -15.61 3.90 6.17
N LEU A 37 -14.99 3.77 7.34
CA LEU A 37 -15.69 3.60 8.60
C LEU A 37 -15.18 4.60 9.64
N ASN A 38 -16.10 5.08 10.46
CA ASN A 38 -15.84 5.93 11.63
C ASN A 38 -16.81 5.52 12.75
N PRO A 39 -16.63 4.35 13.38
CA PRO A 39 -17.61 3.80 14.31
C PRO A 39 -17.75 4.62 15.60
N VAL A 40 -16.69 5.29 16.05
CA VAL A 40 -16.67 6.13 17.26
C VAL A 40 -15.72 7.32 17.05
N PRO A 41 -15.84 8.41 17.84
CA PRO A 41 -14.95 9.56 17.73
C PRO A 41 -13.48 9.16 17.81
N ASN A 42 -12.67 9.75 16.93
CA ASN A 42 -11.23 9.50 16.82
C ASN A 42 -10.84 8.07 16.43
N VAL A 43 -11.73 7.30 15.79
CA VAL A 43 -11.41 5.96 15.27
C VAL A 43 -11.89 5.86 13.83
N TRP A 44 -10.95 5.86 12.89
CA TRP A 44 -11.20 5.76 11.47
C TRP A 44 -10.54 4.52 10.88
N SER A 45 -11.20 3.92 9.90
CA SER A 45 -10.57 2.95 9.00
C SER A 45 -11.01 3.16 7.56
N VAL A 46 -10.16 2.70 6.64
CA VAL A 46 -10.40 2.73 5.19
C VAL A 46 -9.92 1.45 4.55
N HIS A 47 -10.70 0.95 3.60
CA HIS A 47 -10.31 -0.12 2.70
C HIS A 47 -9.92 0.48 1.35
N ILE A 48 -8.71 0.19 0.87
CA ILE A 48 -8.24 0.61 -0.46
C ILE A 48 -7.85 -0.61 -1.29
N ARG A 49 -8.06 -0.53 -2.60
CA ARG A 49 -7.72 -1.61 -3.53
C ARG A 49 -7.30 -1.09 -4.89
N ASP A 50 -6.61 -1.93 -5.66
CA ASP A 50 -6.42 -1.69 -7.08
C ASP A 50 -7.72 -1.93 -7.87
N LYS A 51 -8.00 -1.05 -8.83
CA LYS A 51 -9.10 -1.22 -9.78
C LYS A 51 -8.87 -2.36 -10.76
N GLU A 52 -7.63 -2.58 -11.16
CA GLU A 52 -7.26 -3.57 -12.17
C GLU A 52 -7.00 -4.96 -11.56
N CYS A 53 -6.80 -5.03 -10.23
CA CYS A 53 -6.52 -6.28 -9.53
C CYS A 53 -7.22 -6.33 -8.17
N ALA A 54 -8.39 -6.96 -8.12
CA ALA A 54 -9.19 -7.07 -6.90
C ALA A 54 -8.49 -7.83 -5.74
N LEU A 55 -7.45 -8.60 -6.03
CA LEU A 55 -6.64 -9.31 -5.03
C LEU A 55 -5.67 -8.37 -4.29
N CYS A 56 -5.33 -7.22 -4.86
CA CYS A 56 -4.40 -6.26 -4.28
C CYS A 56 -5.17 -5.19 -3.49
N PHE A 57 -5.29 -5.38 -2.18
CA PHE A 57 -5.95 -4.45 -1.28
C PHE A 57 -5.27 -4.35 0.08
N THR A 58 -5.48 -3.24 0.77
CA THR A 58 -4.97 -3.04 2.15
C THR A 58 -5.97 -2.26 2.98
N ASN A 59 -5.77 -2.26 4.30
CA ASN A 59 -6.64 -1.56 5.22
C ASN A 59 -5.83 -0.55 6.05
N GLY A 60 -6.31 0.68 6.10
CA GLY A 60 -5.74 1.71 6.95
C GLY A 60 -6.55 1.93 8.20
N LYS A 61 -5.88 2.33 9.28
CA LYS A 61 -6.50 2.73 10.55
C LYS A 61 -5.83 3.98 11.10
N GLY A 62 -6.59 4.84 11.77
CA GLY A 62 -6.03 6.06 12.35
C GLY A 62 -7.02 6.85 13.18
N ALA A 63 -6.50 7.81 13.95
CA ALA A 63 -7.34 8.67 14.79
C ALA A 63 -8.14 9.71 13.99
N THR A 64 -7.75 9.95 12.74
CA THR A 64 -8.42 10.87 11.81
C THR A 64 -8.52 10.22 10.44
N LYS A 65 -9.42 10.74 9.59
CA LYS A 65 -9.57 10.29 8.21
C LYS A 65 -8.24 10.29 7.44
N LYS A 66 -7.45 11.38 7.54
CA LYS A 66 -6.13 11.48 6.90
C LYS A 66 -5.13 10.45 7.45
N ALA A 67 -5.11 10.22 8.76
CA ALA A 67 -4.21 9.24 9.37
C ALA A 67 -4.54 7.81 8.89
N ALA A 68 -5.84 7.47 8.76
CA ALA A 68 -6.26 6.18 8.22
C ALA A 68 -5.86 6.02 6.74
N LEU A 69 -6.02 7.05 5.90
CA LEU A 69 -5.58 6.98 4.50
C LEU A 69 -4.07 6.83 4.36
N ALA A 70 -3.29 7.62 5.10
CA ALA A 70 -1.83 7.51 5.12
C ALA A 70 -1.38 6.12 5.58
N SER A 71 -2.08 5.53 6.56
CA SER A 71 -1.83 4.16 7.01
C SER A 71 -2.12 3.12 5.93
N ALA A 72 -3.24 3.24 5.21
CA ALA A 72 -3.60 2.29 4.15
C ALA A 72 -2.56 2.32 3.01
N LEU A 73 -2.24 3.53 2.53
CA LEU A 73 -1.26 3.71 1.45
C LEU A 73 0.14 3.23 1.86
N GLY A 74 0.54 3.46 3.12
CA GLY A 74 1.79 2.94 3.68
C GLY A 74 1.82 1.41 3.70
N GLU A 75 0.73 0.77 4.16
CA GLU A 75 0.59 -0.69 4.11
C GLU A 75 0.64 -1.19 2.66
N TYR A 76 0.02 -0.51 1.71
CA TYR A 76 0.09 -0.88 0.29
C TYR A 76 1.53 -0.92 -0.23
N PHE A 77 2.34 0.10 0.08
CA PHE A 77 3.77 0.10 -0.25
C PHE A 77 4.54 -1.02 0.44
N GLU A 78 4.24 -1.30 1.71
CA GLU A 78 4.87 -2.40 2.45
C GLU A 78 4.62 -3.75 1.77
N ARG A 79 3.37 -4.03 1.39
CA ARG A 79 2.99 -5.30 0.73
C ARG A 79 3.51 -5.40 -0.70
N LEU A 80 3.51 -4.29 -1.46
CA LEU A 80 4.15 -4.25 -2.79
C LEU A 80 5.65 -4.53 -2.69
N SER A 81 6.34 -3.84 -1.78
CA SER A 81 7.81 -3.90 -1.67
C SER A 81 8.32 -5.23 -1.15
N THR A 82 7.43 -6.08 -0.63
CA THR A 82 7.74 -7.43 -0.11
C THR A 82 7.20 -8.53 -1.01
N ASN A 83 6.57 -8.18 -2.15
CA ASN A 83 5.84 -9.11 -3.03
C ASN A 83 4.73 -9.90 -2.31
N TYR A 84 4.23 -9.41 -1.16
CA TYR A 84 3.36 -10.19 -0.27
C TYR A 84 1.97 -10.43 -0.84
N PHE A 85 1.47 -9.57 -1.74
CA PHE A 85 0.21 -9.82 -2.46
C PHE A 85 0.25 -11.13 -3.27
N PHE A 86 1.44 -11.59 -3.61
CA PHE A 86 1.66 -12.74 -4.48
C PHE A 86 2.18 -13.97 -3.74
N ALA A 87 2.36 -13.90 -2.41
CA ALA A 87 3.02 -14.93 -1.61
C ALA A 87 2.31 -16.30 -1.65
N ASP A 88 0.98 -16.30 -1.78
CA ASP A 88 0.16 -17.51 -1.79
C ASP A 88 -0.07 -18.07 -3.21
N PHE A 89 0.52 -17.47 -4.23
CA PHE A 89 0.28 -17.82 -5.63
C PHE A 89 1.55 -18.33 -6.32
N TRP A 90 1.39 -19.38 -7.12
CA TRP A 90 2.41 -19.74 -8.10
C TRP A 90 2.34 -18.81 -9.30
N LEU A 91 3.46 -18.17 -9.65
CA LEU A 91 3.54 -17.13 -10.70
C LEU A 91 3.69 -17.69 -12.13
N GLY A 92 3.61 -19.01 -12.27
CA GLY A 92 3.70 -19.69 -13.55
C GLY A 92 5.12 -19.96 -14.03
N GLU A 93 5.21 -20.75 -15.09
CA GLU A 93 6.47 -21.23 -15.67
C GLU A 93 7.34 -20.10 -16.25
N THR A 94 6.72 -19.09 -16.86
CA THR A 94 7.44 -17.95 -17.47
C THR A 94 8.21 -17.15 -16.42
N ILE A 95 7.59 -16.88 -15.26
CA ILE A 95 8.24 -16.13 -14.17
C ILE A 95 9.27 -17.02 -13.47
N ALA A 96 8.96 -18.31 -13.26
CA ALA A 96 9.88 -19.25 -12.63
C ALA A 96 11.20 -19.45 -13.40
N ASN A 97 11.17 -19.32 -14.73
CA ASN A 97 12.36 -19.40 -15.59
C ASN A 97 12.89 -18.02 -16.05
N GLY A 98 12.39 -16.93 -15.44
CA GLY A 98 12.82 -15.57 -15.74
C GLY A 98 14.22 -15.25 -15.20
N PRO A 99 14.74 -14.03 -15.45
CA PRO A 99 16.04 -13.60 -14.92
C PRO A 99 16.11 -13.58 -13.38
N PHE A 100 14.98 -13.36 -12.71
CA PHE A 100 14.76 -13.47 -11.26
C PHE A 100 13.26 -13.68 -11.00
N VAL A 101 12.91 -14.26 -9.86
CA VAL A 101 11.52 -14.52 -9.43
C VAL A 101 11.04 -13.45 -8.44
N HIS A 102 11.83 -13.13 -7.41
CA HIS A 102 11.46 -12.19 -6.35
C HIS A 102 12.21 -10.87 -6.47
N TYR A 103 13.54 -10.91 -6.53
CA TYR A 103 14.38 -9.71 -6.62
C TYR A 103 15.65 -9.96 -7.45
N PRO A 104 16.20 -8.94 -8.14
CA PRO A 104 17.44 -9.09 -8.92
C PRO A 104 18.67 -9.54 -8.12
N ASN A 105 18.65 -9.40 -6.79
CA ASN A 105 19.74 -9.76 -5.89
C ASN A 105 19.50 -11.08 -5.14
N GLU A 106 18.48 -11.84 -5.51
CA GLU A 106 18.23 -13.16 -4.93
C GLU A 106 19.34 -14.16 -5.25
N LYS A 107 19.45 -15.20 -4.44
CA LYS A 107 20.44 -16.27 -4.63
C LYS A 107 19.73 -17.60 -4.76
N CYS A 108 19.90 -18.23 -5.92
CA CYS A 108 19.54 -19.62 -6.12
C CYS A 108 20.76 -20.47 -5.80
N SER A 109 20.68 -21.26 -4.72
CA SER A 109 21.70 -22.27 -4.43
C SER A 109 21.55 -23.42 -5.43
N HIS A 110 22.65 -23.76 -6.10
CA HIS A 110 22.77 -25.01 -6.87
C HIS A 110 23.16 -26.17 -5.96
#